data_AF-A0A929IC81-F1
#
_entry.id   AF-A0A929IC81-F1
#
_cell.length_a   1.000
_cell.length_b   1.000
_cell.length_c   1.000
_cell.angle_alpha   90.00
_cell.angle_beta   90.00
_cell.angle_gamma   90.00
#
_symmetry.space_group_name_H-M   'P 1'
#
loop_
_entity.id
_entity.type
_entity.pdbx_description
1 polymer ?
#
loop_
_entity_poly.entity_id
_entity_poly.type
_entity_poly.pdbx_seq_one_letter_code
_entity_poly.pdbx_strand_id
1 'polypeptide(L)'
;MGQRSRANSLLRNLVLVVVLAWAGWQYFQDQGTFQNLPAPTSESNNQALKQAFHRQQSDIWLIVEGRVKRVLRDDNEGSRHQRFILETEPNLTILVAHNIDLAESVPLKSGDHIRLRGEYEWHPKGGVIHWTHRDPGRRHAGGWIEHNNKRYD
;
A
#
# COMPACT_ATOMS: atom_id res chain seq x y z
N MET A 1 24.66 -40.32 -50.69
CA MET A 1 24.98 -40.50 -49.25
C MET A 1 25.46 -39.17 -48.70
N GLY A 2 24.92 -38.75 -47.55
CA GLY A 2 24.63 -37.34 -47.25
C GLY A 2 25.76 -36.48 -46.70
N GLN A 3 25.60 -35.16 -46.85
CA GLN A 3 26.30 -34.14 -46.05
C GLN A 3 25.73 -32.70 -46.19
N ARG A 4 24.47 -32.50 -46.64
CA ARG A 4 23.89 -31.14 -46.80
C ARG A 4 22.85 -30.74 -45.74
N SER A 5 22.40 -31.63 -44.87
CA SER A 5 21.34 -31.34 -43.89
C SER A 5 21.82 -30.84 -42.52
N ARG A 6 23.09 -31.06 -42.15
CA ARG A 6 23.62 -30.67 -40.82
C ARG A 6 23.96 -29.17 -40.71
N ALA A 7 24.36 -28.51 -41.79
CA ALA A 7 24.72 -27.09 -41.77
C ALA A 7 23.49 -26.18 -41.54
N ASN A 8 22.33 -26.52 -42.15
CA ASN A 8 21.11 -25.74 -41.99
C ASN A 8 20.48 -25.89 -40.60
N SER A 9 20.61 -27.05 -39.95
CA SER A 9 20.15 -27.23 -38.56
C SER A 9 21.04 -26.49 -37.55
N LEU A 10 22.35 -26.42 -37.82
CA LEU A 10 23.29 -25.67 -36.98
C LEU A 10 23.05 -24.16 -37.09
N LEU A 11 22.83 -23.62 -38.29
CA LEU A 11 22.47 -22.22 -38.50
C LEU A 11 21.11 -21.86 -37.86
N ARG A 12 20.10 -22.73 -37.98
CA ARG A 12 18.77 -22.50 -37.37
C ARG A 12 18.80 -22.56 -35.83
N ASN A 13 19.59 -23.49 -35.27
CA ASN A 13 19.76 -23.59 -33.82
C ASN A 13 20.57 -22.42 -33.26
N LEU A 14 21.55 -21.90 -34.01
CA LEU A 14 22.32 -20.73 -33.61
C LEU A 14 21.43 -19.47 -33.54
N VAL A 15 20.54 -19.27 -34.51
CA VAL A 15 19.57 -18.16 -34.51
C VAL A 15 18.62 -18.27 -33.31
N LEU A 16 18.13 -19.46 -32.98
CA LEU A 16 17.26 -19.67 -31.81
C LEU A 16 17.99 -19.38 -30.48
N VAL A 17 19.25 -19.78 -30.34
CA VAL A 17 20.04 -19.47 -29.14
C VAL A 17 20.30 -17.97 -29.01
N VAL A 18 20.56 -17.26 -30.11
CA VAL A 18 20.73 -15.80 -30.10
C VAL A 18 19.42 -15.08 -29.76
N VAL A 19 18.28 -15.54 -30.29
CA VAL A 19 16.96 -14.97 -29.95
C VAL A 19 16.60 -15.23 -28.48
N LEU A 20 16.87 -16.43 -27.96
CA LEU A 20 16.63 -16.76 -26.55
C LEU A 20 17.60 -16.03 -25.62
N ALA A 21 18.85 -15.84 -26.02
CA ALA A 21 19.82 -15.03 -25.28
C ALA A 21 19.43 -13.55 -25.30
N TRP A 22 18.93 -13.03 -26.42
CA TRP A 22 18.43 -11.66 -26.53
C TRP A 22 17.13 -11.45 -25.74
N ALA A 23 16.20 -12.40 -25.79
CA ALA A 23 14.97 -12.39 -25.00
C ALA A 23 15.25 -12.55 -23.50
N GLY A 24 16.20 -13.41 -23.14
CA GLY A 24 16.68 -13.57 -21.77
C GLY A 24 17.43 -12.34 -21.27
N TRP A 25 18.24 -11.70 -22.12
CA TRP A 25 18.91 -10.44 -21.81
C TRP A 25 17.89 -9.31 -21.63
N GLN A 26 16.90 -9.19 -22.52
CA GLN A 26 15.75 -8.27 -22.39
C GLN A 26 15.00 -8.50 -21.07
N TYR A 27 14.67 -9.76 -20.75
CA TYR A 27 14.03 -10.12 -19.49
C TYR A 27 14.89 -9.77 -18.26
N PHE A 28 16.21 -9.96 -18.33
CA PHE A 28 17.13 -9.55 -17.26
C PHE A 28 17.34 -8.03 -17.18
N GLN A 29 17.24 -7.32 -18.31
CA GLN A 29 17.28 -5.86 -18.36
C GLN A 29 16.02 -5.26 -17.72
N ASP A 30 14.85 -5.89 -17.93
CA ASP A 30 13.58 -5.54 -17.28
C ASP A 30 13.59 -5.76 -15.76
N GLN A 31 14.38 -6.72 -15.26
CA GLN A 31 14.56 -6.96 -13.82
C GLN A 31 15.63 -6.04 -13.19
N GLY A 32 16.33 -5.25 -14.00
CA GLY A 32 17.49 -4.42 -13.60
C GLY A 32 17.21 -2.94 -13.39
N THR A 33 15.95 -2.51 -13.46
CA THR A 33 15.54 -1.11 -13.22
C THR A 33 14.53 -1.03 -12.08
N PHE A 34 15.01 -1.06 -10.84
CA PHE A 34 14.33 -0.32 -9.75
C PHE A 34 14.54 1.19 -9.98
N GLN A 35 14.10 1.68 -11.14
CA GLN A 35 14.01 3.11 -11.36
C GLN A 35 12.90 3.61 -10.45
N ASN A 36 13.22 4.62 -9.65
CA ASN A 36 12.34 5.52 -8.91
C ASN A 36 10.91 5.58 -9.47
N LEU A 37 10.08 4.59 -9.14
CA LEU A 37 8.64 4.75 -9.23
C LEU A 37 8.33 5.85 -8.22
N PRO A 38 7.65 6.94 -8.62
CA PRO A 38 7.12 7.87 -7.64
C PRO A 38 6.39 7.02 -6.60
N ALA A 39 6.72 7.21 -5.32
CA ALA A 39 5.90 6.63 -4.26
C ALA A 39 4.44 6.94 -4.63
N PRO A 40 3.53 5.95 -4.58
CA PRO A 40 2.18 6.14 -5.11
C PRO A 40 1.62 7.43 -4.53
N THR A 41 1.17 8.30 -5.44
CA THR A 41 0.74 9.66 -5.13
C THR A 41 -0.46 9.61 -4.18
N SER A 42 -0.67 10.68 -3.42
CA SER A 42 -1.87 10.86 -2.58
C SER A 42 -3.15 10.52 -3.34
N GLU A 43 -3.24 10.97 -4.59
CA GLU A 43 -4.32 10.66 -5.52
C GLU A 43 -4.44 9.15 -5.76
N SER A 44 -3.37 8.45 -6.16
CA SER A 44 -3.42 7.00 -6.42
C SER A 44 -3.79 6.19 -5.17
N ASN A 45 -3.32 6.60 -3.99
CA ASN A 45 -3.61 5.94 -2.72
C ASN A 45 -5.09 6.09 -2.34
N ASN A 46 -5.63 7.30 -2.44
CA ASN A 46 -7.03 7.56 -2.11
C ASN A 46 -8.00 6.94 -3.14
N GLN A 47 -7.57 6.74 -4.39
CA GLN A 47 -8.35 5.99 -5.39
C GLN A 47 -8.60 4.53 -4.99
N ALA A 48 -7.64 3.86 -4.35
CA ALA A 48 -7.85 2.49 -3.84
C ALA A 48 -8.92 2.46 -2.73
N LEU A 49 -8.87 3.41 -1.80
CA LEU A 49 -9.89 3.56 -0.75
C LEU A 49 -11.29 3.84 -1.34
N LYS A 50 -11.41 4.75 -2.30
CA LYS A 50 -12.67 5.03 -3.01
C LYS A 50 -13.25 3.75 -3.60
N GLN A 51 -12.43 2.98 -4.31
CA GLN A 51 -12.88 1.73 -4.94
C GLN A 51 -13.34 0.72 -3.89
N ALA A 52 -12.59 0.55 -2.80
CA ALA A 52 -12.96 -0.32 -1.69
C ALA A 52 -14.30 0.11 -1.06
N PHE A 53 -14.51 1.42 -0.85
CA PHE A 53 -15.76 1.95 -0.32
C PHE A 53 -16.95 1.69 -1.26
N HIS A 54 -16.81 2.01 -2.56
CA HIS A 54 -17.88 1.80 -3.55
C HIS A 54 -18.24 0.33 -3.74
N ARG A 55 -17.26 -0.56 -3.61
CA ARG A 55 -17.44 -2.02 -3.74
C ARG A 55 -17.78 -2.72 -2.43
N GLN A 56 -17.92 -1.97 -1.34
CA GLN A 56 -18.20 -2.49 0.00
C GLN A 56 -17.22 -3.56 0.47
N GLN A 57 -15.93 -3.35 0.20
CA GLN A 57 -14.89 -4.32 0.52
C GLN A 57 -14.29 -4.08 1.91
N SER A 58 -13.92 -5.17 2.57
CA SER A 58 -13.27 -5.23 3.89
C SER A 58 -11.99 -6.06 3.80
N ASP A 59 -11.21 -6.14 4.89
CA ASP A 59 -9.96 -6.88 4.98
C ASP A 59 -8.91 -6.45 3.93
N ILE A 60 -8.87 -5.15 3.58
CA ILE A 60 -7.93 -4.62 2.59
C ILE A 60 -6.89 -3.71 3.26
N TRP A 61 -5.62 -4.00 3.00
CA TRP A 61 -4.52 -3.13 3.40
C TRP A 61 -4.28 -2.01 2.40
N LEU A 62 -4.34 -0.76 2.88
CA LEU A 62 -4.23 0.44 2.05
C LEU A 62 -3.21 1.41 2.64
N ILE A 63 -2.71 2.31 1.78
CA ILE A 63 -2.13 3.58 2.20
C ILE A 63 -3.15 4.66 1.89
N VAL A 64 -3.36 5.59 2.82
CA VAL A 64 -4.34 6.66 2.70
C VAL A 64 -3.72 7.98 3.16
N GLU A 65 -4.04 9.07 2.48
CA GLU A 65 -3.63 10.42 2.85
C GLU A 65 -4.87 11.29 3.03
N GLY A 66 -4.81 12.23 3.97
CA GLY A 66 -5.95 13.10 4.21
C GLY A 66 -5.73 14.11 5.31
N ARG A 67 -6.77 14.90 5.54
CA ARG A 67 -6.79 15.94 6.56
C ARG A 67 -7.58 15.46 7.77
N VAL A 68 -7.04 15.63 8.97
CA VAL A 68 -7.75 15.32 10.21
C VAL A 68 -8.92 16.29 10.34
N LYS A 69 -10.13 15.82 10.09
CA LYS A 69 -11.36 16.61 10.24
C LYS A 69 -11.62 16.89 11.71
N ARG A 70 -11.50 15.85 12.55
CA ARG A 70 -11.78 15.94 13.98
C ARG A 70 -11.05 14.86 14.77
N VAL A 71 -10.39 15.27 15.84
CA VAL A 71 -9.89 14.35 16.88
C VAL A 71 -11.04 14.02 17.83
N LEU A 72 -11.25 12.74 18.13
CA LEU A 72 -12.29 12.26 19.03
C LEU A 72 -11.69 11.96 20.40
N ARG A 73 -12.54 11.68 21.39
CA ARG A 73 -12.08 11.10 22.65
C ARG A 73 -11.52 9.72 22.41
N ASP A 74 -10.39 9.43 23.05
CA ASP A 74 -9.83 8.09 23.07
C ASP A 74 -10.87 7.08 23.55
N ASP A 75 -10.84 5.91 22.93
CA ASP A 75 -11.53 4.75 23.42
C ASP A 75 -10.64 4.06 24.45
N ASN A 76 -11.18 3.83 25.65
CA ASN A 76 -10.46 3.19 26.75
C ASN A 76 -11.14 1.89 27.20
N GLU A 77 -12.12 1.39 26.43
CA GLU A 77 -12.75 0.10 26.70
C GLU A 77 -11.97 -1.01 26.00
N GLY A 78 -11.40 -1.95 26.77
CA GLY A 78 -10.52 -2.98 26.22
C GLY A 78 -9.15 -2.41 25.84
N SER A 79 -8.65 -2.75 24.64
CA SER A 79 -7.43 -2.12 24.11
C SER A 79 -7.69 -0.64 23.83
N ARG A 80 -6.78 0.22 24.26
CA ARG A 80 -6.95 1.66 24.12
C ARG A 80 -6.72 2.10 22.68
N HIS A 81 -7.60 2.95 22.18
CA HIS A 81 -7.49 3.49 20.82
C HIS A 81 -7.59 5.02 20.81
N GLN A 82 -6.62 5.67 20.21
CA GLN A 82 -6.80 7.03 19.73
C GLN A 82 -7.73 7.00 18.51
N ARG A 83 -8.76 7.86 18.53
CA ARG A 83 -9.75 7.92 17.44
C ARG A 83 -9.80 9.30 16.81
N PHE A 84 -9.91 9.34 15.49
CA PHE A 84 -10.10 10.58 14.76
C PHE A 84 -10.79 10.34 13.42
N ILE A 85 -11.40 11.38 12.88
CA ILE A 85 -12.03 11.38 11.55
C ILE A 85 -11.04 11.97 10.56
N LEU A 86 -10.66 11.19 9.56
CA LEU A 86 -9.83 11.60 8.44
C LEU A 86 -10.73 11.95 7.25
N GLU A 87 -10.61 13.15 6.71
CA GLU A 87 -11.22 13.54 5.43
C GLU A 87 -10.20 13.30 4.33
N THR A 88 -10.46 12.29 3.49
CA THR A 88 -9.59 11.95 2.37
C THR A 88 -9.97 12.75 1.13
N GLU A 89 -11.26 13.10 1.02
CA GLU A 89 -11.86 13.87 -0.07
C GLU A 89 -13.13 14.61 0.40
N PRO A 90 -13.66 15.60 -0.36
CA PRO A 90 -14.79 16.43 0.06
C PRO A 90 -16.04 15.68 0.56
N ASN A 91 -16.21 14.40 0.21
CA ASN A 91 -17.36 13.58 0.61
C ASN A 91 -17.01 12.18 1.14
N LEU A 92 -15.74 11.91 1.44
CA LEU A 92 -15.32 10.61 2.00
C LEU A 92 -14.52 10.85 3.28
N THR A 93 -15.10 10.41 4.39
CA THR A 93 -14.45 10.47 5.70
C THR A 93 -14.32 9.08 6.28
N ILE A 94 -13.17 8.80 6.88
CA ILE A 94 -12.84 7.51 7.49
C ILE A 94 -12.65 7.71 8.99
N LEU A 95 -13.18 6.79 9.79
CA LEU A 95 -12.79 6.70 11.20
C LEU A 95 -11.45 5.96 11.28
N VAL A 96 -10.45 6.55 11.92
CA VAL A 96 -9.20 5.86 12.23
C VAL A 96 -9.22 5.46 13.70
N ALA A 97 -8.92 4.20 13.98
CA ALA A 97 -8.77 3.63 15.32
C ALA A 97 -7.31 3.15 15.51
N HIS A 98 -6.48 4.01 16.09
CA HIS A 98 -5.05 3.74 16.30
C HIS A 98 -4.84 3.17 17.70
N ASN A 99 -4.42 1.91 17.78
CA ASN A 99 -4.20 1.25 19.07
C ASN A 99 -2.97 1.84 19.78
N ILE A 100 -3.21 2.56 20.88
CA ILE A 100 -2.18 3.27 21.65
C ILE A 100 -1.59 2.43 22.80
N ASP A 101 -1.99 1.15 22.90
CA ASP A 101 -1.24 0.16 23.69
C ASP A 101 -0.07 -0.41 22.90
N LEU A 102 -0.15 -0.39 21.56
CA LEU A 102 0.86 -0.97 20.66
C LEU A 102 1.78 0.07 20.03
N ALA A 103 1.35 1.33 19.94
CA ALA A 103 2.13 2.43 19.37
C ALA A 103 1.93 3.74 20.18
N GLU A 104 2.85 4.70 20.03
CA GLU A 104 2.70 6.03 20.62
C GLU A 104 1.49 6.78 20.02
N SER A 105 0.70 7.44 20.86
CA SER A 105 -0.36 8.34 20.39
C SER A 105 0.20 9.46 19.50
N VAL A 106 -0.52 9.78 18.44
CA VAL A 106 -0.12 10.81 17.48
C VAL A 106 -0.62 12.17 17.97
N PRO A 107 0.21 13.22 18.08
CA PRO A 107 -0.19 14.53 18.58
C PRO A 107 -0.97 15.33 17.53
N LEU A 108 -2.14 14.81 17.14
CA LEU A 108 -2.99 15.35 16.07
C LEU A 108 -3.87 16.51 16.55
N LYS A 109 -4.13 17.42 15.63
CA LYS A 109 -5.11 18.50 15.73
C LYS A 109 -6.01 18.48 14.49
N SER A 110 -7.20 19.07 14.64
CA SER A 110 -8.05 19.32 13.48
C SER A 110 -7.31 20.20 12.48
N GLY A 111 -7.32 19.78 11.23
CA GLY A 111 -6.66 20.47 10.13
C GLY A 111 -5.30 19.89 9.73
N ASP A 112 -4.69 19.03 10.55
CA ASP A 112 -3.40 18.40 10.25
C ASP A 112 -3.51 17.48 9.02
N HIS A 113 -2.45 17.40 8.23
CA HIS A 113 -2.35 16.46 7.12
C HIS A 113 -1.51 15.26 7.55
N ILE A 114 -2.00 14.06 7.26
CA ILE A 114 -1.30 12.82 7.61
C ILE A 114 -1.34 11.83 6.45
N ARG A 115 -0.37 10.91 6.47
CA ARG A 115 -0.37 9.68 5.68
C ARG A 115 -0.43 8.50 6.63
N LEU A 116 -1.18 7.46 6.29
CA LEU A 116 -1.23 6.25 7.11
C LEU A 116 -1.25 5.00 6.23
N ARG A 117 -0.81 3.90 6.82
CA ARG A 117 -1.06 2.54 6.33
C ARG A 117 -1.85 1.79 7.39
N GLY A 118 -2.88 1.08 6.96
CA GLY A 118 -3.68 0.24 7.86
C GLY A 118 -4.57 -0.71 7.08
N GLU A 119 -5.32 -1.51 7.83
CA GLU A 119 -6.38 -2.36 7.30
C GLU A 119 -7.68 -1.56 7.26
N TYR A 120 -8.45 -1.71 6.19
CA TYR A 120 -9.70 -1.00 5.97
C TYR A 120 -10.89 -1.95 6.05
N GLU A 121 -11.86 -1.53 6.85
CA GLU A 121 -13.14 -2.18 7.05
C GLU A 121 -14.29 -1.32 6.55
N TRP A 122 -15.17 -1.89 5.73
CA TRP A 122 -16.30 -1.14 5.20
C TRP A 122 -17.33 -0.80 6.28
N HIS A 123 -17.87 0.42 6.17
CA HIS A 123 -19.03 0.87 6.94
C HIS A 123 -19.78 1.93 6.12
N PRO A 124 -21.12 2.02 6.17
CA PRO A 124 -21.89 2.96 5.35
C PRO A 124 -21.56 4.45 5.60
N LYS A 125 -20.88 4.78 6.70
CA LYS A 125 -20.37 6.13 7.00
C LYS A 125 -18.95 6.42 6.48
N GLY A 126 -18.43 5.58 5.58
CA GLY A 126 -17.13 5.74 4.94
C GLY A 126 -16.15 4.60 5.22
N GLY A 127 -16.27 3.95 6.38
CA GLY A 127 -15.40 2.85 6.81
C GLY A 127 -14.53 3.19 8.00
N VAL A 128 -13.78 2.18 8.46
CA VAL A 128 -12.83 2.27 9.57
C VAL A 128 -11.46 1.82 9.09
N ILE A 129 -10.41 2.53 9.47
CA ILE A 129 -9.04 2.04 9.36
C ILE A 129 -8.48 1.74 10.75
N HIS A 130 -7.99 0.52 10.91
CA HIS A 130 -7.33 0.02 12.11
C HIS A 130 -5.98 -0.62 11.72
N TRP A 131 -5.33 -1.30 12.66
CA TRP A 131 -4.00 -1.88 12.46
C TRP A 131 -2.96 -0.88 11.95
N THR A 132 -3.04 0.37 12.42
CA THR A 132 -2.11 1.45 12.09
C THR A 132 -0.84 1.43 12.93
N HIS A 133 -0.36 0.24 13.25
CA HIS A 133 0.83 -0.07 14.04
C HIS A 133 1.49 -1.34 13.51
N ARG A 134 2.73 -1.60 13.92
CA ARG A 134 3.44 -2.85 13.62
C ARG A 134 2.64 -4.04 14.13
N ASP A 135 2.60 -5.11 13.33
CA ASP A 135 2.03 -6.37 13.78
C ASP A 135 2.99 -7.03 14.80
N PRO A 136 2.61 -7.17 16.09
CA PRO A 136 3.47 -7.79 17.10
C PRO A 136 3.81 -9.25 16.75
N GLY A 137 2.91 -9.93 16.02
CA GLY A 137 3.09 -11.30 15.57
C GLY A 137 3.88 -11.44 14.27
N ARG A 138 4.24 -10.32 13.60
CA ARG A 138 5.00 -10.29 12.33
C ARG A 138 4.41 -11.17 11.22
N ARG A 139 3.09 -11.38 11.22
CA ARG A 139 2.37 -12.11 10.17
C ARG A 139 2.10 -11.20 8.98
N HIS A 140 1.93 -9.91 9.22
CA HIS A 140 1.72 -8.89 8.20
C HIS A 140 2.77 -7.78 8.33
N ALA A 141 2.90 -6.95 7.28
CA ALA A 141 3.83 -5.83 7.28
C ALA A 141 3.51 -4.76 8.36
N GLY A 142 2.30 -4.77 8.91
CA GLY A 142 1.83 -3.81 9.92
C GLY A 142 1.57 -2.41 9.35
N GLY A 143 0.77 -1.62 10.04
CA GLY A 143 0.48 -0.25 9.65
C GLY A 143 1.38 0.76 10.35
N TRP A 144 1.06 2.03 10.09
CA TRP A 144 1.74 3.18 10.68
C TRP A 144 0.93 4.44 10.40
N ILE A 145 1.19 5.49 11.18
CA ILE A 145 0.75 6.86 10.90
C ILE A 145 1.98 7.74 10.75
N GLU A 146 1.99 8.60 9.75
CA GLU A 146 3.04 9.58 9.51
C GLU A 146 2.45 10.99 9.63
N HIS A 147 3.02 11.78 10.55
CA HIS A 147 2.61 13.13 10.85
C HIS A 147 3.85 13.99 11.11
N ASN A 148 3.96 15.14 10.44
CA ASN A 148 5.10 16.06 10.55
C ASN A 148 6.47 15.38 10.44
N ASN A 149 6.63 14.50 9.44
CA ASN A 149 7.85 13.71 9.19
C ASN A 149 8.24 12.74 10.32
N LYS A 150 7.37 12.50 11.31
CA LYS A 150 7.53 11.42 12.30
C LYS A 150 6.54 10.30 11.98
N ARG A 151 7.04 9.06 12.01
CA ARG A 151 6.23 7.85 11.93
C ARG A 151 5.93 7.29 13.31
N TYR A 152 4.71 6.81 13.48
CA TYR A 152 4.15 6.18 14.67
C TYR A 152 3.68 4.79 14.26
N ASP A 153 4.26 3.75 14.85
CA ASP A 153 4.02 2.35 14.52
C ASP A 153 4.30 1.39 15.68
#